data_AF-A0A5B0NJK4-F1
#
_entry.id   AF-A0A5B0NJK4-F1
#
_cell.length_a   1.000
_cell.length_b   1.000
_cell.length_c   1.000
_cell.angle_alpha   90.00
_cell.angle_beta   90.00
_cell.angle_gamma   90.00
#
_symmetry.space_group_name_H-M   'P 1'
#
loop_
_entity.id
_entity.type
_entity.pdbx_description
1 polymer ?
#
loop_
_entity_poly.entity_id
_entity_poly.type
_entity_poly.pdbx_seq_one_letter_code
_entity_poly.pdbx_strand_id
1 'polypeptide(L)'
;MSDQPPPPQENQPSSSKPSADSNNPQPSSSSNSKESTSEDVKMDAEPELDPEILKASPEEIMTRTRLLENEIKIMRSENLTLSHEATMMLDKIKDNTDKIKNNKQLPFLVANVVEILDIDPDVHESEEGAQVDLDSVRKGKCAVIKTSTRQTIFLPLIGLVDADKLRPGDLIGVNKDSYLVLDTLPAEYDSRVKAMEVDERPTETYTDIGGLDKQIEELVEAVVLPMQQADKFKTLGIKPPKGVLMYGPPGTGKTLLARACAAQTKACYMKLAGPSLVQMFIGDGAKLVRDAFELAKEKAPAIIFIDELDAIGTKRFDSEKSGDREVQRTMLELLNQLDGFGSDDRIKVIAATNRIDILDPALLRSGRLDRKIEFPLPTEDARARIIEIHSRKMNVGKGVNFEELARSTDEFNAAQLRAVAVEAGMIALREGANEIHHEHFLSGILEVQSKKKNDQFYFA
;
A
#
# COMPACT_ATOMS: atom_id res chain seq x y z
N MET A 1 1.54 -52.81 -43.27
CA MET A 1 1.83 -52.73 -41.83
C MET A 1 2.95 -51.72 -41.66
N SER A 2 2.82 -50.44 -42.03
CA SER A 2 1.81 -49.43 -41.64
C SER A 2 1.66 -49.32 -40.13
N ASP A 3 2.53 -48.50 -39.51
CA ASP A 3 2.12 -47.41 -38.62
C ASP A 3 3.34 -46.60 -38.17
N GLN A 4 3.46 -45.36 -38.66
CA GLN A 4 3.79 -44.20 -37.82
C GLN A 4 3.55 -42.88 -38.60
N PRO A 5 2.80 -41.92 -38.02
CA PRO A 5 2.39 -40.67 -38.66
C PRO A 5 3.46 -39.55 -38.56
N PRO A 6 3.35 -38.48 -39.39
CA PRO A 6 4.33 -37.39 -39.47
C PRO A 6 4.20 -36.36 -38.32
N PRO A 7 5.24 -35.53 -38.08
CA PRO A 7 5.34 -34.67 -36.90
C PRO A 7 4.49 -33.39 -37.00
N PRO A 8 4.05 -32.82 -35.85
CA PRO A 8 3.20 -31.63 -35.79
C PRO A 8 3.98 -30.31 -35.85
N GLN A 9 3.31 -29.30 -36.43
CA GLN A 9 3.77 -27.92 -36.63
C GLN A 9 3.88 -27.13 -35.30
N GLU A 10 4.82 -26.18 -35.29
CA GLU A 10 5.16 -25.29 -34.18
C GLU A 10 3.96 -24.48 -33.66
N ASN A 11 3.69 -24.63 -32.36
CA ASN A 11 2.76 -23.79 -31.59
C ASN A 11 3.53 -22.66 -30.88
N GLN A 12 3.19 -21.41 -31.21
CA GLN A 12 3.50 -20.24 -30.39
C GLN A 12 2.49 -20.11 -29.23
N PRO A 13 2.89 -19.56 -28.07
CA PRO A 13 2.05 -19.56 -26.88
C PRO A 13 1.03 -18.41 -26.88
N SER A 14 -0.16 -18.76 -26.40
CA SER A 14 -1.29 -17.90 -26.04
C SER A 14 -0.93 -16.90 -24.94
N SER A 15 -1.25 -15.62 -25.15
CA SER A 15 -1.37 -14.63 -24.08
C SER A 15 -2.78 -14.03 -24.08
N SER A 16 -3.47 -14.21 -22.96
CA SER A 16 -4.72 -13.58 -22.60
C SER A 16 -4.45 -12.17 -22.08
N LYS A 17 -5.17 -11.18 -22.60
CA LYS A 17 -5.28 -9.85 -21.99
C LYS A 17 -6.76 -9.40 -21.96
N PRO A 18 -7.15 -8.63 -20.92
CA PRO A 18 -8.52 -8.22 -20.68
C PRO A 18 -8.90 -6.91 -21.36
N SER A 19 -10.22 -6.73 -21.42
CA SER A 19 -11.06 -5.60 -21.82
C SER A 19 -10.72 -4.24 -21.18
N ALA A 20 -10.81 -3.17 -21.98
CA ALA A 20 -11.25 -1.85 -21.54
C ALA A 20 -11.79 -1.03 -22.73
N ASP A 21 -12.88 -0.32 -22.45
CA ASP A 21 -13.71 0.51 -23.31
C ASP A 21 -12.99 1.62 -24.08
N SER A 22 -13.43 1.85 -25.31
CA SER A 22 -13.07 3.00 -26.14
C SER A 22 -14.33 3.81 -26.48
N ASN A 23 -14.33 5.08 -26.11
CA ASN A 23 -15.31 6.06 -26.57
C ASN A 23 -14.60 7.38 -26.86
N ASN A 24 -14.22 7.61 -28.11
CA ASN A 24 -14.52 8.86 -28.81
C ASN A 24 -14.24 8.73 -30.32
N PRO A 25 -15.09 9.30 -31.19
CA PRO A 25 -15.01 9.10 -32.63
C PRO A 25 -14.19 10.21 -33.34
N GLN A 26 -13.49 9.82 -34.41
CA GLN A 26 -13.01 10.72 -35.46
C GLN A 26 -13.79 10.47 -36.76
N PRO A 27 -13.89 11.48 -37.64
CA PRO A 27 -14.80 11.50 -38.78
C PRO A 27 -14.14 10.90 -40.03
N SER A 28 -14.93 10.19 -40.84
CA SER A 28 -14.55 9.86 -42.21
C SER A 28 -15.60 10.35 -43.20
N SER A 29 -15.10 11.14 -44.14
CA SER A 29 -15.71 11.49 -45.40
C SER A 29 -15.90 10.25 -46.29
N SER A 30 -17.06 10.11 -46.93
CA SER A 30 -17.11 9.54 -48.27
C SER A 30 -18.39 9.92 -49.01
N SER A 31 -18.17 10.35 -50.24
CA SER A 31 -19.13 10.72 -51.26
C SER A 31 -19.77 9.50 -51.92
N ASN A 32 -21.09 9.58 -52.13
CA ASN A 32 -21.90 9.07 -53.24
C ASN A 32 -21.50 7.75 -53.95
N SER A 33 -22.41 6.77 -53.90
CA SER A 33 -22.90 6.10 -55.13
C SER A 33 -24.32 5.56 -54.91
N LYS A 34 -25.05 5.48 -56.02
CA LYS A 34 -26.51 5.39 -56.14
C LYS A 34 -27.09 3.98 -55.98
N GLU A 35 -28.36 4.00 -55.58
CA GLU A 35 -29.51 3.22 -56.07
C GLU A 35 -29.80 1.78 -55.59
N SER A 36 -30.99 1.72 -54.99
CA SER A 36 -32.05 0.71 -55.09
C SER A 36 -31.94 -0.53 -54.21
N THR A 37 -32.77 -0.57 -53.17
CA THR A 37 -33.88 -1.53 -53.08
C THR A 37 -34.83 -1.13 -51.95
N SER A 38 -36.11 -1.33 -52.22
CA SER A 38 -37.30 -1.02 -51.45
C SER A 38 -37.38 -1.73 -50.09
N GLU A 39 -37.62 -0.97 -49.03
CA GLU A 39 -38.34 -1.45 -47.85
C GLU A 39 -39.50 -0.49 -47.55
N ASP A 40 -40.70 -1.06 -47.62
CA ASP A 40 -41.99 -0.42 -47.37
C ASP A 40 -42.08 0.12 -45.93
N VAL A 41 -42.07 1.44 -45.78
CA VAL A 41 -42.53 2.09 -44.55
C VAL A 41 -44.00 2.49 -44.75
N LYS A 42 -44.85 1.81 -43.99
CA LYS A 42 -46.29 2.06 -43.88
C LYS A 42 -46.56 3.55 -43.67
N MET A 43 -47.31 4.15 -44.60
CA MET A 43 -48.05 5.39 -44.38
C MET A 43 -49.17 5.09 -43.39
N ASP A 44 -49.02 5.45 -42.13
CA ASP A 44 -50.13 5.54 -41.17
C ASP A 44 -49.73 6.47 -40.01
N ALA A 45 -49.95 7.76 -40.25
CA ALA A 45 -50.34 8.80 -39.29
C ALA A 45 -50.12 10.13 -40.00
N GLU A 46 -51.19 10.79 -40.47
CA GLU A 46 -51.11 12.22 -40.74
C GLU A 46 -50.61 12.89 -39.45
N PRO A 47 -49.62 13.80 -39.49
CA PRO A 47 -49.23 14.50 -38.29
C PRO A 47 -50.47 15.28 -37.81
N GLU A 48 -51.00 14.91 -36.65
CA GLU A 48 -52.07 15.67 -36.01
C GLU A 48 -51.60 17.13 -35.94
N LEU A 49 -52.21 17.99 -36.74
CA LEU A 49 -51.90 19.41 -36.76
C LEU A 49 -52.33 19.99 -35.42
N ASP A 50 -51.43 20.74 -34.79
CA ASP A 50 -51.65 21.40 -33.51
C ASP A 50 -53.00 22.17 -33.54
N PRO A 51 -53.88 22.05 -32.51
CA PRO A 51 -55.20 22.71 -32.50
C PRO A 51 -55.18 24.24 -32.67
N GLU A 52 -54.02 24.88 -32.57
CA GLU A 52 -53.79 26.28 -32.93
C GLU A 52 -53.76 26.51 -34.46
N ILE A 53 -53.24 25.56 -35.24
CA ILE A 53 -53.14 25.63 -36.71
C ILE A 53 -54.53 25.47 -37.35
N LEU A 54 -55.40 24.64 -36.74
CA LEU A 54 -56.80 24.46 -37.16
C LEU A 54 -57.69 25.70 -36.93
N LYS A 55 -57.30 26.60 -36.03
CA LYS A 55 -58.06 27.83 -35.70
C LYS A 55 -57.52 29.09 -36.39
N ALA A 56 -56.33 29.02 -36.97
CA ALA A 56 -55.69 30.13 -37.66
C ALA A 56 -56.22 30.29 -39.09
N SER A 57 -56.20 31.51 -39.62
CA SER A 57 -56.54 31.74 -41.03
C SER A 57 -55.44 31.21 -41.96
N PRO A 58 -55.75 30.81 -43.22
CA PRO A 58 -54.73 30.35 -44.17
C PRO A 58 -53.60 31.38 -44.39
N GLU A 59 -53.91 32.67 -44.29
CA GLU A 59 -52.95 33.76 -44.40
C GLU A 59 -52.02 33.85 -43.17
N GLU A 60 -52.54 33.59 -41.97
CA GLU A 60 -51.76 33.57 -40.73
C GLU A 60 -50.79 32.37 -40.70
N ILE A 61 -51.22 31.21 -41.21
CA ILE A 61 -50.34 30.04 -41.35
C ILE A 61 -49.21 30.35 -42.35
N MET A 62 -49.52 30.94 -43.51
CA MET A 62 -48.51 31.31 -44.50
C MET A 62 -47.49 32.34 -43.97
N THR A 63 -47.92 33.30 -43.16
CA THR A 63 -47.00 34.28 -42.55
C THR A 63 -46.13 33.64 -41.47
N ARG A 64 -46.69 32.78 -40.60
CA ARG A 64 -45.92 32.00 -39.62
C ARG A 64 -44.90 31.07 -40.27
N THR A 65 -45.27 30.33 -41.33
CA THR A 65 -44.35 29.46 -42.06
C THR A 65 -43.18 30.25 -42.64
N ARG A 66 -43.42 31.44 -43.22
CA ARG A 66 -42.34 32.31 -43.73
C ARG A 66 -41.42 32.83 -42.63
N LEU A 67 -41.97 33.16 -41.45
CA LEU A 67 -41.16 33.57 -40.29
C LEU A 67 -40.29 32.40 -39.79
N LEU A 68 -40.87 31.21 -39.65
CA LEU A 68 -40.14 29.99 -39.27
C LEU A 68 -39.08 29.60 -40.30
N GLU A 69 -39.34 29.73 -41.59
CA GLU A 69 -38.34 29.49 -42.65
C GLU A 69 -37.16 30.47 -42.54
N ASN A 70 -37.43 31.74 -42.23
CA ASN A 70 -36.39 32.73 -41.97
C ASN A 70 -35.60 32.40 -40.69
N GLU A 71 -36.27 32.00 -39.62
CA GLU A 71 -35.61 31.57 -38.38
C GLU A 71 -34.75 30.32 -38.59
N ILE A 72 -35.26 29.30 -39.29
CA ILE A 72 -34.48 28.09 -39.64
C ILE A 72 -33.25 28.47 -40.46
N LYS A 73 -33.36 29.43 -41.38
CA LYS A 73 -32.23 29.92 -42.18
C LYS A 73 -31.19 30.63 -41.31
N ILE A 74 -31.63 31.47 -40.37
CA ILE A 74 -30.75 32.15 -39.41
C ILE A 74 -30.06 31.11 -38.51
N MET A 75 -30.82 30.22 -37.88
CA MET A 75 -30.30 29.15 -37.01
C MET A 75 -29.31 28.24 -37.74
N ARG A 76 -29.57 27.88 -39.00
CA ARG A 76 -28.60 27.10 -39.81
C ARG A 76 -27.31 27.88 -40.04
N SER A 77 -27.39 29.19 -40.28
CA SER A 77 -26.20 30.03 -40.46
C SER A 77 -25.39 30.24 -39.17
N GLU A 78 -26.09 30.36 -38.03
CA GLU A 78 -25.47 30.46 -36.71
C GLU A 78 -24.81 29.13 -36.32
N ASN A 79 -25.50 28.01 -36.53
CA ASN A 79 -24.95 26.68 -36.24
C ASN A 79 -23.71 26.39 -37.09
N LEU A 80 -23.69 26.82 -38.36
CA LEU A 80 -22.49 26.71 -39.20
C LEU A 80 -21.33 27.56 -38.66
N THR A 81 -21.61 28.79 -38.23
CA THR A 81 -20.61 29.69 -37.64
C THR A 81 -20.03 29.12 -36.35
N LEU A 82 -20.89 28.70 -35.42
CA LEU A 82 -20.50 28.08 -34.16
C LEU A 82 -19.73 26.77 -34.39
N SER A 83 -20.13 25.96 -35.36
CA SER A 83 -19.39 24.74 -35.73
C SER A 83 -17.99 25.06 -36.25
N HIS A 84 -17.83 26.14 -37.02
CA HIS A 84 -16.52 26.57 -37.50
C HIS A 84 -15.65 27.12 -36.37
N GLU A 85 -16.22 27.95 -35.48
CA GLU A 85 -15.52 28.45 -34.29
C GLU A 85 -15.07 27.32 -33.37
N ALA A 86 -15.93 26.33 -33.12
CA ALA A 86 -15.59 25.15 -32.33
C ALA A 86 -14.42 24.37 -32.95
N THR A 87 -14.43 24.19 -34.27
CA THR A 87 -13.34 23.51 -35.00
C THR A 87 -12.03 24.30 -34.90
N MET A 88 -12.08 25.62 -35.07
CA MET A 88 -10.92 26.51 -34.91
C MET A 88 -10.36 26.50 -33.49
N MET A 89 -11.22 26.44 -32.47
CA MET A 89 -10.77 26.30 -31.08
C MET A 89 -10.12 24.93 -30.83
N LEU A 90 -10.69 23.85 -31.36
CA LEU A 90 -10.12 22.51 -31.23
C LEU A 90 -8.72 22.41 -31.86
N ASP A 91 -8.52 23.01 -33.03
CA ASP A 91 -7.21 23.00 -33.67
C ASP A 91 -6.17 23.82 -32.88
N LYS A 92 -6.57 24.98 -32.34
CA LYS A 92 -5.71 25.74 -31.40
C LYS A 92 -5.36 24.94 -30.15
N ILE A 93 -6.31 24.18 -29.60
CA ILE A 93 -6.08 23.33 -28.43
C ILE A 93 -5.08 22.21 -28.78
N LYS A 94 -5.21 21.57 -29.95
CA LYS A 94 -4.24 20.55 -30.41
C LYS A 94 -2.84 21.14 -30.54
N ASP A 95 -2.71 22.26 -31.24
CA ASP A 95 -1.42 22.94 -31.43
C ASP A 95 -0.75 23.30 -30.09
N ASN A 96 -1.53 23.79 -29.12
CA ASN A 96 -1.05 24.10 -27.78
C ASN A 96 -0.67 22.83 -26.99
N THR A 97 -1.45 21.77 -27.15
CA THR A 97 -1.19 20.48 -26.48
C THR A 97 0.11 19.85 -26.99
N ASP A 98 0.38 19.93 -28.29
CA ASP A 98 1.62 19.42 -28.88
C ASP A 98 2.85 20.23 -28.40
N LYS A 99 2.73 21.55 -28.29
CA LYS A 99 3.76 22.41 -27.69
C LYS A 99 4.02 22.05 -26.22
N ILE A 100 2.96 21.81 -25.44
CA ILE A 100 3.07 21.37 -24.05
C ILE A 100 3.76 20.01 -23.96
N LYS A 101 3.40 19.07 -24.84
CA LYS A 101 3.97 17.72 -24.86
C LYS A 101 5.47 17.73 -25.13
N ASN A 102 5.94 18.59 -26.04
CA ASN A 102 7.37 18.79 -26.29
C ASN A 102 8.09 19.33 -25.04
N ASN A 103 7.47 20.26 -24.31
CA ASN A 103 8.02 20.77 -23.04
C ASN A 103 7.94 19.76 -21.89
N LYS A 104 7.01 18.80 -21.94
CA LYS A 104 6.91 17.67 -21.00
C LYS A 104 7.85 16.51 -21.33
N GLN A 105 8.67 16.62 -22.37
CA GLN A 105 9.59 15.55 -22.73
C GLN A 105 10.66 15.36 -21.63
N LEU A 106 10.95 14.11 -21.31
CA LEU A 106 12.05 13.75 -20.41
C LEU A 106 13.37 14.20 -21.03
N PRO A 107 14.33 14.75 -20.23
CA PRO A 107 14.41 14.70 -18.77
C PRO A 107 14.03 16.01 -18.05
N PHE A 108 13.14 15.94 -17.05
CA PHE A 108 12.89 17.04 -16.10
C PHE A 108 13.78 16.93 -14.85
N LEU A 109 13.96 18.05 -14.14
CA LEU A 109 14.63 18.14 -12.85
C LEU A 109 13.61 17.88 -11.73
N VAL A 110 14.00 17.17 -10.69
CA VAL A 110 13.15 16.98 -9.50
C VAL A 110 13.35 18.14 -8.52
N ALA A 111 12.27 18.62 -7.93
CA ALA A 111 12.29 19.63 -6.88
C ALA A 111 11.21 19.34 -5.83
N ASN A 112 11.35 19.95 -4.66
CA ASN A 112 10.33 19.92 -3.61
C ASN A 112 9.72 21.31 -3.43
N VAL A 113 8.41 21.38 -3.21
CA VAL A 113 7.73 22.62 -2.84
C VAL A 113 8.08 22.93 -1.39
N VAL A 114 8.66 24.09 -1.12
CA VAL A 114 8.98 24.54 0.24
C VAL A 114 7.78 25.24 0.85
N GLU A 115 7.23 26.21 0.11
CA GLU A 115 6.14 27.06 0.58
C GLU A 115 5.36 27.61 -0.62
N ILE A 116 4.07 27.84 -0.43
CA ILE A 116 3.19 28.50 -1.37
C ILE A 116 2.81 29.83 -0.75
N LEU A 117 3.07 30.92 -1.46
CA LEU A 117 2.87 32.28 -0.99
C LEU A 117 1.78 32.93 -1.84
N ASP A 118 0.78 33.50 -1.19
CA ASP A 118 -0.21 34.32 -1.86
C ASP A 118 0.30 35.77 -1.83
N ILE A 119 0.68 36.31 -3.00
CA ILE A 119 1.11 37.71 -3.10
C ILE A 119 -0.10 38.54 -3.52
N ASP A 120 -0.60 39.34 -2.57
CA ASP A 120 -1.50 40.44 -2.87
C ASP A 120 -0.67 41.69 -3.28
N PRO A 121 -1.00 42.36 -4.40
CA PRO A 121 -0.22 43.45 -4.97
C PRO A 121 -0.38 44.79 -4.22
N ASP A 122 -0.61 44.79 -2.91
CA ASP A 122 -0.88 46.01 -2.14
C ASP A 122 0.06 46.16 -0.93
N VAL A 123 1.37 46.41 -1.14
CA VAL A 123 2.22 47.08 -0.10
C VAL A 123 3.40 47.92 -0.63
N HIS A 124 3.83 47.83 -1.90
CA HIS A 124 4.91 48.72 -2.37
C HIS A 124 4.50 49.51 -3.61
N GLU A 125 3.88 50.66 -3.36
CA GLU A 125 4.05 51.85 -4.19
C GLU A 125 5.54 52.02 -4.52
N SER A 126 5.91 51.76 -5.76
CA SER A 126 7.06 52.41 -6.38
C SER A 126 6.55 52.99 -7.68
N GLU A 127 6.24 54.28 -7.63
CA GLU A 127 6.17 55.13 -8.81
C GLU A 127 7.45 54.92 -9.63
N GLU A 128 7.38 54.27 -10.79
CA GLU A 128 8.40 54.44 -11.81
C GLU A 128 7.89 54.00 -13.19
N GLY A 129 7.92 54.95 -14.13
CA GLY A 129 7.43 54.83 -15.50
C GLY A 129 8.30 53.97 -16.42
N ALA A 130 8.57 52.73 -16.01
CA ALA A 130 9.07 51.67 -16.88
C ALA A 130 7.98 50.61 -17.03
N GLN A 131 7.86 50.06 -18.23
CA GLN A 131 6.84 49.09 -18.62
C GLN A 131 6.81 47.92 -17.62
N VAL A 132 5.81 47.92 -16.72
CA VAL A 132 5.70 46.93 -15.66
C VAL A 132 5.37 45.59 -16.33
N ASP A 133 6.25 44.60 -16.16
CA ASP A 133 6.00 43.24 -16.61
C ASP A 133 4.65 42.77 -16.06
N LEU A 134 3.79 42.25 -16.95
CA LEU A 134 2.43 41.80 -16.60
C LEU A 134 2.43 40.66 -15.56
N ASP A 135 3.57 40.02 -15.32
CA ASP A 135 3.75 39.01 -14.26
C ASP A 135 3.95 39.63 -12.87
N SER A 136 4.43 40.88 -12.78
CA SER A 136 4.60 41.63 -11.53
C SER A 136 3.27 42.17 -10.98
N VAL A 137 2.23 42.22 -11.81
CA VAL A 137 0.92 42.84 -11.53
C VAL A 137 -0.16 41.80 -11.24
N ARG A 138 0.12 40.50 -11.45
CA ARG A 138 -0.89 39.45 -11.26
C ARG A 138 -1.01 39.06 -9.79
N LYS A 139 -2.22 39.22 -9.26
CA LYS A 139 -2.70 38.47 -8.08
C LYS A 139 -2.55 36.98 -8.40
N GLY A 140 -1.69 36.29 -7.67
CA GLY A 140 -1.36 34.90 -7.97
C GLY A 140 -0.72 34.19 -6.81
N LYS A 141 -0.97 32.89 -6.73
CA LYS A 141 -0.25 31.99 -5.84
C LYS A 141 1.14 31.77 -6.43
N CYS A 142 2.17 32.13 -5.67
CA CYS A 142 3.57 31.91 -5.99
C CYS A 142 4.08 30.67 -5.24
N ALA A 143 5.12 30.01 -5.77
CA ALA A 143 5.73 28.86 -5.11
C ALA A 143 7.23 29.08 -4.92
N VAL A 144 7.71 28.76 -3.73
CA VAL A 144 9.13 28.61 -3.45
C VAL A 144 9.48 27.15 -3.62
N ILE A 145 10.33 26.84 -4.59
CA ILE A 145 10.76 25.47 -4.86
C ILE A 145 12.24 25.29 -4.51
N LYS A 146 12.58 24.10 -4.03
CA LYS A 146 13.96 23.70 -3.78
C LYS A 146 14.33 22.55 -4.70
N THR A 147 15.25 22.79 -5.63
CA THR A 147 15.69 21.79 -6.60
C THR A 147 16.59 20.74 -5.95
N SER A 148 16.72 19.57 -6.59
CA SER A 148 17.71 18.55 -6.19
C SER A 148 19.16 19.05 -6.22
N THR A 149 19.44 20.12 -6.97
CA THR A 149 20.74 20.83 -6.96
C THR A 149 20.94 21.76 -5.76
N ARG A 150 20.03 21.71 -4.78
CA ARG A 150 20.01 22.51 -3.54
C ARG A 150 19.87 24.02 -3.77
N GLN A 151 19.35 24.43 -4.93
CA GLN A 151 19.00 25.81 -5.21
C GLN A 151 17.56 26.08 -4.78
N THR A 152 17.32 27.26 -4.20
CA THR A 152 15.97 27.70 -3.84
C THR A 152 15.57 28.75 -4.86
N ILE A 153 14.47 28.51 -5.57
CA ILE A 153 14.00 29.34 -6.68
C ILE A 153 12.59 29.79 -6.33
N PHE A 154 12.35 31.09 -6.49
CA PHE A 154 11.03 31.69 -6.36
C PHE A 154 10.37 31.70 -7.74
N LEU A 155 9.19 31.09 -7.84
CA LEU A 155 8.39 31.04 -9.05
C LEU A 155 7.14 31.90 -8.85
N PRO A 156 7.02 33.02 -9.59
CA PRO A 156 5.81 33.84 -9.61
C PRO A 156 4.60 33.08 -10.16
N LEU A 157 4.85 32.14 -11.09
CA LEU A 157 3.84 31.31 -11.73
C LEU A 157 4.13 29.83 -11.48
N ILE A 158 3.15 29.14 -10.90
CA ILE A 158 3.22 27.72 -10.55
C ILE A 158 3.31 26.82 -11.80
N GLY A 159 3.05 27.32 -13.01
CA GLY A 159 3.26 26.58 -14.25
C GLY A 159 2.01 25.82 -14.69
N LEU A 160 2.14 24.52 -14.99
CA LEU A 160 1.06 23.68 -15.54
C LEU A 160 0.16 23.03 -14.50
N VAL A 161 0.58 23.02 -13.23
CA VAL A 161 -0.12 22.35 -12.14
C VAL A 161 -0.99 23.36 -11.37
N ASP A 162 -2.18 22.94 -10.96
CA ASP A 162 -3.04 23.75 -10.12
C ASP A 162 -2.41 24.00 -8.75
N ALA A 163 -2.41 25.25 -8.32
CA ALA A 163 -1.84 25.66 -7.04
C ALA A 163 -2.52 24.99 -5.82
N ASP A 164 -3.79 24.62 -5.94
CA ASP A 164 -4.56 23.99 -4.87
C ASP A 164 -4.18 22.51 -4.63
N LYS A 165 -3.54 21.87 -5.62
CA LYS A 165 -3.06 20.49 -5.50
C LYS A 165 -1.70 20.41 -4.81
N LEU A 166 -0.93 21.50 -4.85
CA LEU A 166 0.40 21.54 -4.27
C LEU A 166 0.31 21.82 -2.77
N ARG A 167 1.12 21.07 -2.02
CA ARG A 167 1.33 21.28 -0.60
C ARG A 167 2.82 21.42 -0.31
N PRO A 168 3.19 22.14 0.77
CA PRO A 168 4.56 22.14 1.27
C PRO A 168 5.06 20.70 1.50
N GLY A 169 6.18 20.35 0.88
CA GLY A 169 6.78 19.01 0.93
C GLY A 169 6.55 18.14 -0.30
N ASP A 170 5.65 18.52 -1.21
CA ASP A 170 5.35 17.70 -2.40
C ASP A 170 6.54 17.66 -3.37
N LEU A 171 6.74 16.48 -3.96
CA LEU A 171 7.73 16.23 -4.98
C LEU A 171 7.16 16.64 -6.35
N ILE A 172 7.90 17.46 -7.10
CA ILE A 172 7.45 18.01 -8.37
C ILE A 172 8.51 17.87 -9.46
N GLY A 173 8.04 17.69 -10.69
CA GLY A 173 8.85 17.70 -11.90
C GLY A 173 8.94 19.13 -12.45
N VAL A 174 10.16 19.62 -12.60
CA VAL A 174 10.48 21.00 -12.98
C VAL A 174 11.33 21.00 -14.25
N ASN A 175 11.09 21.93 -15.17
CA ASN A 175 11.94 22.06 -16.35
C ASN A 175 13.37 22.49 -15.96
N LYS A 176 14.40 21.90 -16.58
CA LYS A 176 15.81 22.21 -16.29
C LYS A 176 16.21 23.64 -16.64
N ASP A 177 15.60 24.20 -17.69
CA ASP A 177 16.02 25.50 -18.22
C ASP A 177 15.18 26.66 -17.66
N SER A 178 13.85 26.48 -17.59
CA SER A 178 12.91 27.54 -17.17
C SER A 178 12.42 27.41 -15.73
N TYR A 179 12.76 26.32 -15.03
CA TYR A 179 12.30 26.01 -13.68
C TYR A 179 10.78 26.03 -13.47
N LEU A 180 9.99 25.95 -14.54
CA LEU A 180 8.52 25.84 -14.46
C LEU A 180 8.10 24.46 -13.96
N VAL A 181 7.09 24.40 -13.09
CA VAL A 181 6.50 23.12 -12.64
C VAL A 181 5.69 22.52 -13.79
N LEU A 182 6.08 21.31 -14.19
CA LEU A 182 5.49 20.56 -15.29
C LEU A 182 4.43 19.56 -14.80
N ASP A 183 4.74 18.87 -13.70
CA ASP A 183 3.91 17.80 -13.15
C ASP A 183 4.18 17.57 -11.66
N THR A 184 3.20 16.99 -10.98
CA THR A 184 3.36 16.48 -9.61
C THR A 184 3.86 15.05 -9.66
N LEU A 185 4.92 14.75 -8.92
CA LEU A 185 5.46 13.40 -8.82
C LEU A 185 4.87 12.70 -7.59
N PRO A 186 4.65 11.37 -7.64
CA PRO A 186 4.29 10.62 -6.44
C PRO A 186 5.34 10.80 -5.35
N ALA A 187 4.91 10.78 -4.08
CA ALA A 187 5.81 10.81 -2.95
C ALA A 187 6.84 9.68 -3.05
N GLU A 188 8.13 10.01 -2.96
CA GLU A 188 9.20 9.03 -3.00
C GLU A 188 9.55 8.58 -1.59
N TYR A 189 9.15 7.34 -1.26
CA TYR A 189 9.60 6.66 -0.05
C TYR A 189 11.02 6.13 -0.21
N ASP A 190 11.76 6.09 0.90
CA ASP A 190 13.07 5.45 0.96
C ASP A 190 13.00 4.01 0.40
N SER A 191 14.01 3.63 -0.40
CA SER A 191 14.08 2.30 -1.02
C SER A 191 14.06 1.18 0.03
N ARG A 192 14.57 1.46 1.24
CA ARG A 192 14.53 0.54 2.38
C ARG A 192 13.11 0.26 2.86
N VAL A 193 12.24 1.27 2.85
CA VAL A 193 10.83 1.13 3.25
C VAL A 193 10.07 0.31 2.22
N LYS A 194 10.33 0.51 0.92
CA LYS A 194 9.79 -0.35 -0.14
C LYS A 194 10.23 -1.81 0.01
N ALA A 195 11.46 -2.05 0.47
CA ALA A 195 11.94 -3.40 0.76
C ALA A 195 11.34 -4.02 2.05
N MET A 196 10.75 -3.22 2.94
CA MET A 196 10.05 -3.70 4.14
C MET A 196 8.62 -4.15 3.85
N GLU A 197 8.08 -3.74 2.70
CA GLU A 197 6.85 -4.30 2.19
C GLU A 197 7.07 -5.76 1.81
N VAL A 198 6.21 -6.63 2.32
CA VAL A 198 6.28 -8.04 1.99
C VAL A 198 5.42 -8.28 0.75
N ASP A 199 6.07 -8.34 -0.42
CA ASP A 199 5.42 -8.63 -1.70
C ASP A 199 4.79 -10.05 -1.73
N GLU A 200 5.40 -11.01 -1.01
CA GLU A 200 4.89 -12.38 -0.91
C GLU A 200 4.05 -12.61 0.34
N ARG A 201 2.75 -12.81 0.13
CA ARG A 201 1.81 -13.14 1.21
C ARG A 201 2.29 -14.37 1.98
N PRO A 202 2.46 -14.29 3.31
CA PRO A 202 2.72 -15.48 4.11
C PRO A 202 1.55 -16.47 3.93
N THR A 203 1.87 -17.75 3.73
CA THR A 203 0.90 -18.84 3.55
C THR A 203 0.58 -19.60 4.83
N GLU A 204 1.24 -19.23 5.94
CA GLU A 204 1.10 -19.90 7.23
C GLU A 204 -0.33 -19.75 7.78
N THR A 205 -0.89 -20.85 8.26
CA THR A 205 -2.25 -20.88 8.83
C THR A 205 -2.20 -21.12 10.33
N TYR A 206 -3.27 -20.77 11.06
CA TYR A 206 -3.35 -21.05 12.51
C TYR A 206 -3.29 -22.54 12.84
N THR A 207 -3.63 -23.42 11.89
CA THR A 207 -3.51 -24.88 12.08
C THR A 207 -2.06 -25.37 12.12
N ASP A 208 -1.12 -24.54 11.67
CA ASP A 208 0.32 -24.80 11.74
C ASP A 208 0.93 -24.30 13.06
N ILE A 209 0.13 -23.71 13.95
CA ILE A 209 0.55 -23.20 15.26
C ILE A 209 -0.01 -24.13 16.35
N GLY A 210 0.88 -24.76 17.12
CA GLY A 210 0.48 -25.67 18.20
C GLY A 210 0.42 -25.00 19.57
N GLY A 211 -0.69 -25.20 20.29
CA GLY A 211 -0.78 -24.99 21.74
C GLY A 211 -0.84 -23.54 22.24
N LEU A 212 -1.13 -22.59 21.35
CA LEU A 212 -1.23 -21.15 21.66
C LEU A 212 -2.66 -20.62 21.45
N ASP A 213 -3.68 -21.43 21.74
CA ASP A 213 -5.08 -21.12 21.41
C ASP A 213 -5.57 -19.81 22.05
N LYS A 214 -5.21 -19.58 23.32
CA LYS A 214 -5.55 -18.34 24.03
C LYS A 214 -4.91 -17.11 23.38
N GLN A 215 -3.63 -17.20 23.02
CA GLN A 215 -2.89 -16.11 22.38
C GLN A 215 -3.41 -15.83 20.96
N ILE A 216 -3.83 -16.89 20.24
CA ILE A 216 -4.46 -16.75 18.93
C ILE A 216 -5.78 -16.00 19.07
N GLU A 217 -6.64 -16.38 20.01
CA GLU A 217 -7.93 -15.72 20.26
C GLU A 217 -7.73 -14.23 20.59
N GLU A 218 -6.86 -13.91 21.54
CA GLU A 218 -6.57 -12.52 21.92
C GLU A 218 -6.03 -11.67 20.75
N LEU A 219 -5.18 -12.26 19.89
CA LEU A 219 -4.65 -11.55 18.73
C LEU A 219 -5.73 -11.34 17.65
N VAL A 220 -6.56 -12.34 17.41
CA VAL A 220 -7.69 -12.27 16.47
C VAL A 220 -8.68 -11.20 16.92
N GLU A 221 -8.98 -11.14 18.22
CA GLU A 221 -9.86 -10.11 18.76
C GLU A 221 -9.29 -8.69 18.64
N ALA A 222 -7.99 -8.54 18.81
CA ALA A 222 -7.34 -7.24 18.79
C ALA A 222 -7.08 -6.71 17.36
N VAL A 223 -6.79 -7.59 16.41
CA VAL A 223 -6.36 -7.20 15.04
C VAL A 223 -7.41 -7.53 14.00
N VAL A 224 -7.89 -8.78 13.96
CA VAL A 224 -8.76 -9.28 12.89
C VAL A 224 -10.19 -8.73 13.02
N LEU A 225 -10.75 -8.74 14.23
CA LEU A 225 -12.11 -8.25 14.48
C LEU A 225 -12.30 -6.77 14.07
N PRO A 226 -11.41 -5.82 14.46
CA PRO A 226 -11.54 -4.43 14.01
C PRO A 226 -11.42 -4.25 12.50
N MET A 227 -10.63 -5.09 11.82
CA MET A 227 -10.44 -5.01 10.37
C MET A 227 -11.65 -5.54 9.60
N GLN A 228 -12.25 -6.64 10.06
CA GLN A 228 -13.39 -7.27 9.37
C GLN A 228 -14.74 -6.66 9.76
N GLN A 229 -14.91 -6.22 11.01
CA GLN A 229 -16.21 -5.84 11.59
C GLN A 229 -16.18 -4.44 12.23
N ALA A 230 -15.63 -3.45 11.51
CA ALA A 230 -15.54 -2.07 11.99
C ALA A 230 -16.89 -1.48 12.41
N ASP A 231 -17.99 -1.86 11.73
CA ASP A 231 -19.34 -1.33 12.01
C ASP A 231 -19.85 -1.71 13.40
N LYS A 232 -19.45 -2.88 13.94
CA LYS A 232 -19.82 -3.29 15.30
C LYS A 232 -19.18 -2.40 16.35
N PHE A 233 -17.92 -2.01 16.14
CA PHE A 233 -17.22 -1.08 17.03
C PHE A 233 -17.88 0.30 17.01
N LYS A 234 -18.29 0.78 15.83
CA LYS A 234 -19.01 2.05 15.67
C LYS A 234 -20.38 2.02 16.36
N THR A 235 -21.11 0.91 16.23
CA THR A 235 -22.43 0.74 16.86
C THR A 235 -22.34 0.67 18.39
N LEU A 236 -21.32 -0.02 18.93
CA LEU A 236 -21.09 -0.07 20.38
C LEU A 236 -20.47 1.22 20.94
N GLY A 237 -19.92 2.11 20.10
CA GLY A 237 -19.24 3.33 20.53
C GLY A 237 -17.90 3.08 21.24
N ILE A 238 -17.29 1.91 21.03
CA ILE A 238 -15.99 1.55 21.63
C ILE A 238 -14.86 1.75 20.60
N LYS A 239 -13.70 2.23 21.08
CA LYS A 239 -12.52 2.38 20.23
C LYS A 239 -11.78 1.03 20.15
N PRO A 240 -11.44 0.55 18.95
CA PRO A 240 -10.63 -0.66 18.83
C PRO A 240 -9.22 -0.42 19.38
N PRO A 241 -8.54 -1.47 19.89
CA PRO A 241 -7.16 -1.35 20.32
C PRO A 241 -6.27 -0.92 19.14
N LYS A 242 -5.30 -0.04 19.41
CA LYS A 242 -4.39 0.47 18.36
C LYS A 242 -3.26 -0.51 18.04
N GLY A 243 -2.73 -1.15 19.06
CA GLY A 243 -1.60 -2.06 18.92
C GLY A 243 -1.57 -3.18 19.93
N VAL A 244 -0.83 -4.23 19.57
CA VAL A 244 -0.63 -5.44 20.36
C VAL A 244 0.86 -5.63 20.60
N LEU A 245 1.25 -5.88 21.86
CA LEU A 245 2.59 -6.26 22.25
C LEU A 245 2.62 -7.74 22.59
N MET A 246 3.45 -8.50 21.88
CA MET A 246 3.74 -9.91 22.17
C MET A 246 5.08 -10.00 22.90
N TYR A 247 5.09 -10.63 24.06
CA TYR A 247 6.31 -10.80 24.86
C TYR A 247 6.44 -12.23 25.39
N GLY A 248 7.68 -12.66 25.63
CA GLY A 248 7.99 -13.98 26.20
C GLY A 248 9.36 -14.50 25.76
N PRO A 249 9.74 -15.73 26.14
CA PRO A 249 11.02 -16.32 25.75
C PRO A 249 11.21 -16.40 24.22
N PRO A 250 12.45 -16.37 23.72
CA PRO A 250 12.72 -16.59 22.31
C PRO A 250 12.33 -18.01 21.89
N GLY A 251 11.85 -18.15 20.64
CA GLY A 251 11.49 -19.46 20.08
C GLY A 251 10.10 -19.98 20.48
N THR A 252 9.21 -19.14 21.01
CA THR A 252 7.79 -19.47 21.29
C THR A 252 6.84 -19.17 20.13
N GLY A 253 7.34 -18.72 18.98
CA GLY A 253 6.51 -18.53 17.77
C GLY A 253 5.86 -17.15 17.62
N LYS A 254 6.30 -16.11 18.33
CA LYS A 254 5.81 -14.71 18.20
C LYS A 254 5.77 -14.21 16.74
N THR A 255 6.88 -14.35 16.02
CA THR A 255 6.99 -13.96 14.61
C THR A 255 6.11 -14.82 13.70
N LEU A 256 5.91 -16.10 14.04
CA LEU A 256 5.08 -17.02 13.26
C LEU A 256 3.60 -16.64 13.39
N LEU A 257 3.13 -16.33 14.60
CA LEU A 257 1.76 -15.89 14.85
C LEU A 257 1.43 -14.58 14.11
N ALA A 258 2.36 -13.62 14.08
CA ALA A 258 2.19 -12.38 13.32
C ALA A 258 2.01 -12.65 11.81
N ARG A 259 2.81 -13.55 11.24
CA ARG A 259 2.72 -13.93 9.82
C ARG A 259 1.40 -14.65 9.51
N ALA A 260 0.93 -15.54 10.38
CA ALA A 260 -0.35 -16.22 10.20
C ALA A 260 -1.54 -15.24 10.28
N CYS A 261 -1.47 -14.25 11.17
CA CYS A 261 -2.48 -13.18 11.27
C CYS A 261 -2.54 -12.32 10.00
N ALA A 262 -1.38 -11.97 9.46
CA ALA A 262 -1.29 -11.25 8.19
C ALA A 262 -1.87 -12.06 7.02
N ALA A 263 -1.59 -13.37 6.98
CA ALA A 263 -2.12 -14.28 5.96
C ALA A 263 -3.66 -14.33 5.96
N GLN A 264 -4.28 -14.38 7.15
CA GLN A 264 -5.73 -14.47 7.28
C GLN A 264 -6.45 -13.15 6.94
N THR A 265 -5.89 -12.01 7.35
CA THR A 265 -6.52 -10.69 7.19
C THR A 265 -6.50 -10.16 5.76
N LYS A 266 -5.63 -10.70 4.89
CA LYS A 266 -5.39 -10.21 3.51
C LYS A 266 -5.02 -8.71 3.46
N ALA A 267 -4.59 -8.15 4.58
CA ALA A 267 -4.12 -6.77 4.68
C ALA A 267 -2.68 -6.66 4.15
N CYS A 268 -2.25 -5.44 3.81
CA CYS A 268 -0.84 -5.18 3.51
C CYS A 268 0.00 -5.50 4.76
N TYR A 269 1.03 -6.33 4.62
CA TYR A 269 1.91 -6.71 5.72
C TYR A 269 3.27 -6.08 5.54
N MET A 270 3.64 -5.22 6.49
CA MET A 270 4.94 -4.55 6.51
C MET A 270 5.76 -5.10 7.67
N LYS A 271 6.95 -5.63 7.36
CA LYS A 271 7.87 -6.16 8.36
C LYS A 271 8.95 -5.14 8.66
N LEU A 272 8.97 -4.67 9.90
CA LEU A 272 9.98 -3.77 10.43
C LEU A 272 10.80 -4.51 11.48
N ALA A 273 12.12 -4.59 11.31
CA ALA A 273 13.00 -5.13 12.35
C ALA A 273 13.52 -3.98 13.22
N GLY A 274 13.43 -4.09 14.54
CA GLY A 274 13.94 -3.09 15.49
C GLY A 274 15.37 -2.65 15.20
N PRO A 275 16.33 -3.56 14.95
CA PRO A 275 17.70 -3.19 14.58
C PRO A 275 17.81 -2.40 13.27
N SER A 276 16.89 -2.59 12.31
CA SER A 276 16.93 -1.85 11.03
C SER A 276 16.64 -0.35 11.20
N LEU A 277 16.01 0.03 12.31
CA LEU A 277 15.72 1.41 12.66
C LEU A 277 16.95 2.15 13.23
N VAL A 278 17.97 1.40 13.68
CA VAL A 278 19.20 1.98 14.24
C VAL A 278 20.15 2.30 13.08
N GLN A 279 20.35 3.59 12.81
CA GLN A 279 21.16 4.08 11.69
C GLN A 279 22.37 4.86 12.19
N MET A 280 23.44 4.90 11.37
CA MET A 280 24.65 5.68 11.66
C MET A 280 24.44 7.19 11.49
N PHE A 281 23.53 7.59 10.60
CA PHE A 281 23.23 8.99 10.32
C PHE A 281 22.11 9.51 11.22
N ILE A 282 22.32 10.70 11.76
CA ILE A 282 21.38 11.34 12.70
C ILE A 282 20.08 11.68 11.97
N GLY A 283 18.95 11.18 12.47
CA GLY A 283 17.62 11.45 11.95
C GLY A 283 17.15 10.51 10.82
N ASP A 284 18.02 9.64 10.30
CA ASP A 284 17.63 8.66 9.27
C ASP A 284 16.65 7.63 9.84
N GLY A 285 16.86 7.18 11.08
CA GLY A 285 15.93 6.25 11.74
C GLY A 285 14.54 6.86 11.91
N ALA A 286 14.47 8.10 12.37
CA ALA A 286 13.21 8.84 12.50
C ALA A 286 12.52 9.09 11.15
N LYS A 287 13.27 9.40 10.09
CA LYS A 287 12.72 9.52 8.73
C LYS A 287 12.12 8.19 8.27
N LEU A 288 12.85 7.09 8.44
CA LEU A 288 12.41 5.77 8.01
C LEU A 288 11.12 5.32 8.71
N VAL A 289 10.96 5.63 10.01
CA VAL A 289 9.71 5.38 10.74
C VAL A 289 8.56 6.18 10.13
N ARG A 290 8.74 7.47 9.84
CA ARG A 290 7.69 8.30 9.21
C ARG A 290 7.29 7.76 7.85
N ASP A 291 8.27 7.50 6.99
CA ASP A 291 8.06 6.98 5.64
C ASP A 291 7.31 5.62 5.68
N ALA A 292 7.63 4.74 6.65
CA ALA A 292 6.93 3.48 6.84
C ALA A 292 5.46 3.67 7.21
N PHE A 293 5.15 4.56 8.16
CA PHE A 293 3.75 4.84 8.55
C PHE A 293 2.96 5.54 7.44
N GLU A 294 3.60 6.38 6.64
CA GLU A 294 2.97 7.04 5.50
C GLU A 294 2.65 6.04 4.38
N LEU A 295 3.59 5.15 4.04
CA LEU A 295 3.33 4.04 3.12
C LEU A 295 2.19 3.14 3.62
N ALA A 296 2.12 2.87 4.92
CA ALA A 296 1.02 2.10 5.52
C ALA A 296 -0.35 2.80 5.38
N LYS A 297 -0.38 4.13 5.42
CA LYS A 297 -1.60 4.92 5.21
C LYS A 297 -2.07 4.86 3.77
N GLU A 298 -1.16 4.94 2.80
CA GLU A 298 -1.51 4.76 1.38
C GLU A 298 -2.05 3.36 1.09
N LYS A 299 -1.48 2.33 1.75
CA LYS A 299 -1.82 0.92 1.53
C LYS A 299 -2.88 0.37 2.50
N ALA A 300 -3.61 1.24 3.20
CA ALA A 300 -4.63 0.84 4.16
C ALA A 300 -5.71 -0.03 3.48
N PRO A 301 -6.10 -1.19 4.05
CA PRO A 301 -5.76 -1.73 5.38
C PRO A 301 -4.36 -2.36 5.47
N ALA A 302 -3.60 -1.99 6.52
CA ALA A 302 -2.21 -2.42 6.70
C ALA A 302 -1.91 -2.88 8.14
N ILE A 303 -0.99 -3.84 8.26
CA ILE A 303 -0.45 -4.34 9.53
C ILE A 303 1.06 -4.11 9.54
N ILE A 304 1.52 -3.33 10.51
CA ILE A 304 2.94 -3.08 10.75
C ILE A 304 3.41 -4.03 11.84
N PHE A 305 4.29 -4.97 11.49
CA PHE A 305 4.92 -5.87 12.45
C PHE A 305 6.32 -5.39 12.80
N ILE A 306 6.53 -5.03 14.07
CA ILE A 306 7.82 -4.60 14.61
C ILE A 306 8.41 -5.76 15.42
N ASP A 307 9.45 -6.42 14.88
CA ASP A 307 10.19 -7.44 15.61
C ASP A 307 11.33 -6.82 16.42
N GLU A 308 11.75 -7.48 17.51
CA GLU A 308 12.88 -7.04 18.35
C GLU A 308 12.75 -5.57 18.81
N LEU A 309 11.58 -5.20 19.37
CA LEU A 309 11.33 -3.84 19.86
C LEU A 309 12.34 -3.41 20.95
N ASP A 310 12.98 -4.35 21.62
CA ASP A 310 14.05 -4.11 22.59
C ASP A 310 15.30 -3.43 21.99
N ALA A 311 15.50 -3.48 20.67
CA ALA A 311 16.60 -2.76 20.02
C ALA A 311 16.42 -1.23 20.09
N ILE A 312 15.18 -0.74 20.07
CA ILE A 312 14.87 0.70 20.06
C ILE A 312 14.13 1.19 21.29
N GLY A 313 13.47 0.29 22.03
CA GLY A 313 12.57 0.62 23.11
C GLY A 313 13.21 0.61 24.49
N THR A 314 14.54 0.65 24.61
CA THR A 314 15.21 0.57 25.92
C THR A 314 14.89 1.79 26.81
N LYS A 315 14.73 1.54 28.12
CA LYS A 315 14.59 2.61 29.11
C LYS A 315 15.75 3.60 29.01
N ARG A 316 15.43 4.88 29.21
CA ARG A 316 16.39 5.98 29.27
C ARG A 316 17.42 5.71 30.35
N PHE A 317 18.61 5.32 29.94
CA PHE A 317 19.80 5.42 30.78
C PHE A 317 20.53 6.70 30.40
N ASP A 318 21.06 7.38 31.41
CA ASP A 318 21.79 8.65 31.30
C ASP A 318 23.20 8.40 30.74
N SER A 319 23.30 7.62 29.66
CA SER A 319 24.55 7.32 28.98
C SER A 319 24.87 8.46 28.00
N GLU A 320 26.04 9.08 28.17
CA GLU A 320 26.54 10.16 27.31
C GLU A 320 26.94 9.70 25.89
N LYS A 321 26.66 8.46 25.50
CA LYS A 321 27.05 7.92 24.19
C LYS A 321 26.15 8.48 23.10
N SER A 322 26.76 9.04 22.05
CA SER A 322 26.03 9.63 20.91
C SER A 322 25.09 8.65 20.20
N GLY A 323 25.36 7.34 20.23
CA GLY A 323 24.51 6.33 19.58
C GLY A 323 23.17 6.13 20.28
N ASP A 324 23.16 6.15 21.62
CA ASP A 324 21.93 5.94 22.41
C ASP A 324 20.93 7.10 22.20
N ARG A 325 21.44 8.32 21.99
CA ARG A 325 20.61 9.50 21.67
C ARG A 325 19.85 9.35 20.36
N GLU A 326 20.44 8.73 19.33
CA GLU A 326 19.77 8.53 18.04
C GLU A 326 18.67 7.46 18.14
N VAL A 327 18.95 6.37 18.86
CA VAL A 327 17.97 5.32 19.15
C VAL A 327 16.77 5.92 19.90
N GLN A 328 17.02 6.75 20.91
CA GLN A 328 15.97 7.46 21.65
C GLN A 328 15.16 8.40 20.77
N ARG A 329 15.81 9.12 19.84
CA ARG A 329 15.11 10.00 18.90
C ARG A 329 14.18 9.21 17.97
N THR A 330 14.64 8.09 17.46
CA THR A 330 13.85 7.19 16.61
C THR A 330 12.67 6.58 17.39
N MET A 331 12.89 6.20 18.65
CA MET A 331 11.83 5.74 19.56
C MET A 331 10.77 6.83 19.80
N LEU A 332 11.18 8.07 20.06
CA LEU A 332 10.25 9.19 20.25
C LEU A 332 9.41 9.44 19.00
N GLU A 333 10.02 9.33 17.82
CA GLU A 333 9.27 9.44 16.56
C GLU A 333 8.27 8.30 16.39
N LEU A 334 8.65 7.05 16.71
CA LEU A 334 7.72 5.93 16.73
C LEU A 334 6.55 6.19 17.68
N LEU A 335 6.80 6.72 18.88
CA LEU A 335 5.75 7.10 19.82
C LEU A 335 4.80 8.17 19.25
N ASN A 336 5.36 9.19 18.59
CA ASN A 336 4.58 10.23 17.94
C ASN A 336 3.69 9.66 16.83
N GLN A 337 4.21 8.73 16.01
CA GLN A 337 3.41 8.07 14.98
C GLN A 337 2.32 7.20 15.59
N LEU A 338 2.60 6.44 16.66
CA LEU A 338 1.61 5.62 17.37
C LEU A 338 0.47 6.43 17.99
N ASP A 339 0.78 7.62 18.52
CA ASP A 339 -0.22 8.53 19.08
C ASP A 339 -0.99 9.27 17.96
N GLY A 340 -0.30 9.60 16.87
CA GLY A 340 -0.77 10.49 15.80
C GLY A 340 -1.80 9.89 14.84
N PHE A 341 -1.93 8.56 14.72
CA PHE A 341 -3.00 7.95 13.94
C PHE A 341 -4.29 7.79 14.76
N GLY A 342 -5.43 8.07 14.12
CA GLY A 342 -6.75 8.01 14.73
C GLY A 342 -7.15 6.56 15.01
N SER A 343 -8.02 6.33 16.01
CA SER A 343 -8.56 4.98 16.29
C SER A 343 -9.37 4.39 15.12
N ASP A 344 -9.75 5.22 14.15
CA ASP A 344 -10.53 4.86 12.95
C ASP A 344 -9.61 4.51 11.76
N ASP A 345 -8.29 4.67 11.89
CA ASP A 345 -7.33 4.32 10.84
C ASP A 345 -7.24 2.79 10.74
N ARG A 346 -7.34 2.26 9.51
CA ARG A 346 -7.27 0.81 9.20
C ARG A 346 -5.84 0.25 9.29
N ILE A 347 -5.03 0.82 10.18
CA ILE A 347 -3.63 0.45 10.42
C ILE A 347 -3.55 -0.17 11.82
N LYS A 348 -2.94 -1.34 11.91
CA LYS A 348 -2.69 -2.03 13.18
C LYS A 348 -1.21 -2.28 13.38
N VAL A 349 -0.73 -2.07 14.60
CA VAL A 349 0.67 -2.30 14.96
C VAL A 349 0.79 -3.54 15.84
N ILE A 350 1.61 -4.49 15.43
CA ILE A 350 1.97 -5.66 16.22
C ILE A 350 3.45 -5.54 16.55
N ALA A 351 3.80 -5.45 17.83
CA ALA A 351 5.18 -5.41 18.28
C ALA A 351 5.54 -6.72 19.00
N ALA A 352 6.74 -7.23 18.76
CA ALA A 352 7.29 -8.38 19.46
C ALA A 352 8.56 -7.99 20.24
N THR A 353 8.68 -8.50 21.46
CA THR A 353 9.90 -8.38 22.27
C THR A 353 10.18 -9.68 23.00
N ASN A 354 11.44 -9.96 23.29
CA ASN A 354 11.80 -11.04 24.20
C ASN A 354 11.89 -10.57 25.65
N ARG A 355 12.03 -9.26 25.88
CA ARG A 355 12.34 -8.65 27.17
C ARG A 355 11.47 -7.45 27.43
N ILE A 356 10.35 -7.67 28.13
CA ILE A 356 9.43 -6.59 28.52
C ILE A 356 10.00 -5.71 29.64
N ASP A 357 10.94 -6.22 30.43
CA ASP A 357 11.57 -5.54 31.58
C ASP A 357 12.37 -4.29 31.20
N ILE A 358 13.01 -4.32 30.02
CA ILE A 358 13.86 -3.24 29.52
C ILE A 358 13.10 -2.18 28.73
N LEU A 359 11.84 -2.42 28.39
CA LEU A 359 11.06 -1.50 27.57
C LEU A 359 10.71 -0.21 28.32
N ASP A 360 10.74 0.92 27.61
CA ASP A 360 10.28 2.21 28.12
C ASP A 360 8.79 2.13 28.49
N PRO A 361 8.40 2.49 29.74
CA PRO A 361 7.00 2.54 30.16
C PRO A 361 6.10 3.39 29.25
N ALA A 362 6.67 4.35 28.51
CA ALA A 362 5.96 5.14 27.53
C ALA A 362 5.35 4.27 26.42
N LEU A 363 6.04 3.23 25.94
CA LEU A 363 5.51 2.31 24.93
C LEU A 363 4.35 1.46 25.46
N LEU A 364 4.38 1.15 26.77
CA LEU A 364 3.43 0.27 27.45
C LEU A 364 2.15 0.97 27.93
N ARG A 365 2.03 2.29 27.68
CA ARG A 365 0.88 3.10 28.07
C ARG A 365 -0.30 2.82 27.15
N SER A 366 -1.51 2.81 27.72
CA SER A 366 -2.75 2.71 26.93
C SER A 366 -2.87 3.87 25.96
N GLY A 367 -3.37 3.59 24.76
CA GLY A 367 -3.37 4.48 23.60
C GLY A 367 -2.25 4.19 22.59
N ARG A 368 -1.37 3.21 22.87
CA ARG A 368 -0.26 2.78 22.00
C ARG A 368 -0.29 1.26 21.83
N LEU A 369 0.30 0.54 22.77
CA LEU A 369 0.28 -0.93 22.86
C LEU A 369 -0.73 -1.34 23.94
N ASP A 370 -2.00 -1.40 23.55
CA ASP A 370 -3.12 -1.61 24.47
C ASP A 370 -3.19 -3.06 24.98
N ARG A 371 -3.00 -4.03 24.08
CA ARG A 371 -3.05 -5.46 24.41
C ARG A 371 -1.64 -6.00 24.62
N LYS A 372 -1.44 -6.71 25.72
CA LYS A 372 -0.17 -7.34 26.08
C LYS A 372 -0.39 -8.84 26.15
N ILE A 373 0.13 -9.55 25.17
CA ILE A 373 -0.03 -11.00 25.02
C ILE A 373 1.26 -11.68 25.46
N GLU A 374 1.15 -12.49 26.51
CA GLU A 374 2.25 -13.30 27.02
C GLU A 374 2.34 -14.64 26.28
N PHE A 375 3.56 -14.98 25.88
CA PHE A 375 3.90 -16.27 25.30
C PHE A 375 4.63 -17.12 26.32
N PRO A 376 3.92 -18.02 27.03
CA PRO A 376 4.56 -18.95 27.95
C PRO A 376 5.35 -20.01 27.18
N LEU A 377 6.14 -20.80 27.90
CA LEU A 377 6.68 -22.05 27.38
C LEU A 377 5.53 -23.04 27.10
N PRO A 378 5.65 -23.89 26.07
CA PRO A 378 4.60 -24.82 25.70
C PRO A 378 4.34 -25.87 26.81
N THR A 379 3.07 -26.08 27.13
CA THR A 379 2.58 -27.16 28.00
C THR A 379 2.85 -28.53 27.36
N GLU A 380 2.73 -29.62 28.14
CA GLU A 380 2.92 -30.99 27.63
C GLU A 380 2.08 -31.27 26.37
N ASP A 381 0.78 -30.95 26.41
CA ASP A 381 -0.12 -31.10 25.26
C ASP A 381 0.32 -30.24 24.05
N ALA A 382 0.76 -29.01 24.31
CA ALA A 382 1.28 -28.12 23.28
C ALA A 382 2.55 -28.69 22.63
N ARG A 383 3.45 -29.30 23.42
CA ARG A 383 4.67 -29.91 22.89
C ARG A 383 4.36 -31.09 21.98
N ALA A 384 3.44 -31.97 22.38
CA ALA A 384 2.99 -33.07 21.54
C ALA A 384 2.47 -32.55 20.19
N ARG A 385 1.63 -31.51 20.23
CA ARG A 385 1.04 -30.90 19.04
C ARG A 385 2.09 -30.25 18.13
N ILE A 386 3.08 -29.55 18.69
CA ILE A 386 4.15 -28.91 17.92
C ILE A 386 5.02 -29.96 17.20
N ILE A 387 5.40 -31.04 17.89
CA ILE A 387 6.16 -32.15 17.27
C ILE A 387 5.31 -32.77 16.15
N GLU A 388 4.03 -33.03 16.41
CA GLU A 388 3.10 -33.58 15.43
C GLU A 388 3.06 -32.72 14.16
N ILE A 389 2.84 -31.41 14.27
CA ILE A 389 2.78 -30.48 13.14
C ILE A 389 4.06 -30.51 12.30
N HIS A 390 5.23 -30.45 12.94
CA HIS A 390 6.51 -30.48 12.23
C HIS A 390 6.80 -31.83 11.60
N SER A 391 6.24 -32.90 12.15
CA SER A 391 6.37 -34.27 11.64
C SER A 391 5.44 -34.56 10.44
N ARG A 392 4.38 -33.78 10.20
CA ARG A 392 3.41 -34.00 9.09
C ARG A 392 4.03 -34.02 7.70
N LYS A 393 5.16 -33.32 7.51
CA LYS A 393 5.90 -33.29 6.24
C LYS A 393 6.85 -34.48 6.06
N MET A 394 7.05 -35.28 7.11
CA MET A 394 7.97 -36.42 7.14
C MET A 394 7.22 -37.74 7.08
N ASN A 395 7.89 -38.81 6.64
CA ASN A 395 7.32 -40.16 6.66
C ASN A 395 7.51 -40.77 8.05
N VAL A 396 6.48 -40.68 8.90
CA VAL A 396 6.52 -41.13 10.30
C VAL A 396 5.79 -42.46 10.45
N GLY A 397 6.43 -43.43 11.12
CA GLY A 397 5.82 -44.73 11.39
C GLY A 397 4.64 -44.63 12.38
N LYS A 398 3.64 -45.50 12.21
CA LYS A 398 2.41 -45.51 13.05
C LYS A 398 2.66 -45.80 14.54
N GLY A 399 3.86 -46.28 14.90
CA GLY A 399 4.26 -46.57 16.28
C GLY A 399 4.75 -45.36 17.08
N VAL A 400 4.76 -44.16 16.51
CA VAL A 400 5.24 -42.95 17.20
C VAL A 400 4.15 -42.38 18.10
N ASN A 401 4.39 -42.40 19.42
CA ASN A 401 3.56 -41.73 20.40
C ASN A 401 4.10 -40.33 20.73
N PHE A 402 3.42 -39.28 20.26
CA PHE A 402 3.83 -37.89 20.51
C PHE A 402 3.63 -37.44 21.97
N GLU A 403 2.68 -38.04 22.71
CA GLU A 403 2.46 -37.72 24.12
C GLU A 403 3.65 -38.17 24.98
N GLU A 404 4.23 -39.33 24.67
CA GLU A 404 5.42 -39.85 25.35
C GLU A 404 6.66 -39.00 25.06
N LEU A 405 6.82 -38.53 23.81
CA LEU A 405 7.87 -37.59 23.44
C LEU A 405 7.70 -36.24 24.15
N ALA A 406 6.47 -35.79 24.34
CA ALA A 406 6.17 -34.54 25.05
C ALA A 406 6.55 -34.60 26.53
N ARG A 407 6.40 -35.76 27.19
CA ARG A 407 6.87 -36.00 28.56
C ARG A 407 8.39 -35.97 28.68
N SER A 408 9.08 -36.39 27.63
CA SER A 408 10.55 -36.46 27.59
C SER A 408 11.21 -35.11 27.23
N THR A 409 10.43 -34.10 26.82
CA THR A 409 10.90 -32.80 26.33
C THR A 409 10.58 -31.67 27.31
N ASP A 410 10.98 -31.83 28.57
CA ASP A 410 10.70 -30.84 29.60
C ASP A 410 11.45 -29.51 29.36
N GLU A 411 10.75 -28.39 29.58
CA GLU A 411 11.21 -27.02 29.31
C GLU A 411 11.70 -26.74 27.87
N PHE A 412 11.24 -27.50 26.88
CA PHE A 412 11.61 -27.23 25.48
C PHE A 412 10.78 -26.08 24.89
N ASN A 413 11.44 -25.16 24.18
CA ASN A 413 10.74 -24.14 23.38
C ASN A 413 10.29 -24.71 22.02
N ALA A 414 9.39 -24.02 21.32
CA ALA A 414 8.87 -24.51 20.04
C ALA A 414 9.98 -24.67 18.97
N ALA A 415 11.00 -23.81 19.00
CA ALA A 415 12.16 -23.93 18.13
C ALA A 415 12.98 -25.20 18.37
N GLN A 416 13.15 -25.62 19.63
CA GLN A 416 13.83 -26.86 20.01
C GLN A 416 13.00 -28.08 19.63
N LEU A 417 11.68 -28.05 19.81
CA LEU A 417 10.80 -29.15 19.38
C LEU A 417 10.85 -29.34 17.85
N ARG A 418 10.91 -28.25 17.09
CA ARG A 418 11.18 -28.30 15.66
C ARG A 418 12.55 -28.92 15.38
N ALA A 419 13.58 -28.54 16.12
CA ALA A 419 14.92 -29.12 15.96
C ALA A 419 14.91 -30.63 16.24
N VAL A 420 14.20 -31.10 17.27
CA VAL A 420 14.04 -32.54 17.56
C VAL A 420 13.46 -33.29 16.37
N ALA A 421 12.40 -32.76 15.74
CA ALA A 421 11.82 -33.40 14.55
C ALA A 421 12.81 -33.47 13.37
N VAL A 422 13.62 -32.41 13.17
CA VAL A 422 14.65 -32.38 12.12
C VAL A 422 15.78 -33.37 12.41
N GLU A 423 16.27 -33.42 13.64
CA GLU A 423 17.35 -34.35 14.05
C GLU A 423 16.89 -35.80 13.97
N ALA A 424 15.65 -36.10 14.35
CA ALA A 424 15.06 -37.43 14.20
C ALA A 424 15.09 -37.90 12.73
N GLY A 425 14.78 -37.00 11.79
CA GLY A 425 14.89 -37.27 10.35
C GLY A 425 16.33 -37.49 9.89
N MET A 426 17.29 -36.72 10.41
CA MET A 426 18.72 -36.88 10.09
C MET A 426 19.30 -38.20 10.60
N ILE A 427 18.88 -38.65 11.78
CA ILE A 427 19.29 -39.92 12.36
C ILE A 427 18.71 -41.08 11.54
N ALA A 428 17.42 -41.04 11.22
CA ALA A 428 16.77 -42.03 10.36
C ALA A 428 17.48 -42.14 8.99
N LEU A 429 17.85 -41.00 8.40
CA LEU A 429 18.58 -40.96 7.14
C LEU A 429 19.99 -41.57 7.25
N ARG A 430 20.69 -41.34 8.37
CA ARG A 430 22.04 -41.90 8.62
C ARG A 430 22.00 -43.42 8.73
N GLU A 431 20.91 -43.97 9.25
CA GLU A 431 20.68 -45.41 9.38
C GLU A 431 20.13 -46.05 8.09
N GLY A 432 19.80 -45.23 7.08
CA GLY A 432 19.20 -45.69 5.82
C GLY A 432 17.74 -46.13 5.95
N ALA A 433 17.04 -45.67 7.00
CA ALA A 433 15.63 -45.94 7.20
C ALA A 433 14.75 -45.03 6.33
N ASN A 434 13.67 -45.59 5.77
CA ASN A 434 12.70 -44.84 4.95
C ASN A 434 11.53 -44.27 5.78
N GLU A 435 11.42 -44.67 7.05
CA GLU A 435 10.41 -44.24 8.01
C GLU A 435 11.06 -43.79 9.31
N ILE A 436 10.51 -42.75 9.93
CA ILE A 436 10.96 -42.27 11.23
C ILE A 436 10.20 -43.03 12.32
N HIS A 437 10.93 -43.79 13.14
CA HIS A 437 10.40 -44.51 14.29
C HIS A 437 10.58 -43.72 15.60
N HIS A 438 9.97 -44.21 16.67
CA HIS A 438 9.98 -43.56 17.98
C HIS A 438 11.40 -43.41 18.55
N GLU A 439 12.27 -44.40 18.32
CA GLU A 439 13.67 -44.39 18.77
C GLU A 439 14.50 -43.25 18.15
N HIS A 440 14.20 -42.88 16.89
CA HIS A 440 14.87 -41.76 16.23
C HIS A 440 14.49 -40.43 16.89
N PHE A 441 13.23 -40.25 17.31
CA PHE A 441 12.81 -39.07 18.06
C PHE A 441 13.46 -39.00 19.44
N LEU A 442 13.55 -40.12 20.17
CA LEU A 442 14.26 -40.17 21.45
C LEU A 442 15.74 -39.80 21.31
N SER A 443 16.40 -40.33 20.28
CA SER A 443 17.80 -39.99 19.97
C SER A 443 17.96 -38.51 19.60
N GLY A 444 17.02 -37.95 18.83
CA GLY A 444 16.98 -36.53 18.51
C GLY A 444 16.78 -35.64 19.75
N ILE A 445 15.96 -36.06 20.71
CA ILE A 445 15.80 -35.35 22.00
C ILE A 445 17.13 -35.32 22.74
N LEU A 446 17.82 -36.46 22.84
CA LEU A 446 19.12 -36.56 23.50
C LEU A 446 20.17 -35.66 22.84
N GLU A 447 20.19 -35.57 21.51
CA GLU A 447 21.10 -34.70 20.77
C GLU A 447 20.80 -33.21 20.98
N VAL A 448 19.52 -32.82 21.00
CA VAL A 448 19.14 -31.42 21.29
C VAL A 448 19.41 -31.07 22.76
N GLN A 449 19.23 -32.01 23.70
CA GLN A 449 19.59 -31.81 25.11
C GLN A 449 21.09 -31.71 25.33
N SER A 450 21.91 -32.51 24.64
CA SER A 450 23.36 -32.46 24.79
C SER A 450 23.93 -31.14 24.28
N LYS A 451 23.38 -30.59 23.20
CA LYS A 451 23.66 -29.23 22.72
C LYS A 451 23.33 -28.16 23.77
N LYS A 452 22.34 -28.38 24.64
CA LYS A 452 21.99 -27.50 25.79
C LYS A 452 22.96 -27.65 26.97
N LYS A 453 23.55 -28.84 27.18
CA LYS A 453 24.40 -29.18 28.36
C LYS A 453 25.90 -28.97 28.17
N ASN A 454 26.37 -28.56 26.98
CA ASN A 454 27.80 -28.32 26.75
C ASN A 454 28.38 -27.11 27.52
N ASP A 455 27.56 -26.35 28.24
CA ASP A 455 28.03 -25.51 29.35
C ASP A 455 28.23 -26.37 30.62
N GLN A 456 29.40 -27.00 30.68
CA GLN A 456 30.08 -27.60 31.85
C GLN A 456 29.24 -28.39 32.87
N PHE A 457 29.36 -29.72 32.83
CA PHE A 457 29.24 -30.56 34.03
C PHE A 457 30.37 -31.58 34.09
N TYR A 458 31.51 -31.19 34.70
CA TYR A 458 32.44 -32.12 35.32
C TYR A 458 31.98 -32.35 36.76
N PHE A 459 31.01 -33.24 36.97
CA PHE A 459 30.84 -33.85 38.27
C PHE A 459 30.72 -35.36 38.10
N ALA A 460 31.50 -36.03 38.94
CA ALA A 460 31.81 -37.45 38.96
C ALA A 460 30.62 -38.33 39.35
#